data_AF-A0A381VJE1-F1
#
_entry.id   AF-A0A381VJE1-F1
#
_cell.length_a   1.000
_cell.length_b   1.000
_cell.length_c   1.000
_cell.angle_alpha   90.00
_cell.angle_beta   90.00
_cell.angle_gamma   90.00
#
_symmetry.space_group_name_H-M   'P 1'
#
loop_
_entity.id
_entity.type
_entity.pdbx_description
1 polymer ?
#
loop_
_entity_poly.entity_id
_entity_poly.type
_entity_poly.pdbx_seq_one_letter_code
_entity_poly.pdbx_strand_id
1 'polypeptide(L)'
;MFDVSRLFGKGDKNTLLMKNGLNFSYSGPYTVVEEEVVLDQWHVNTFCTAEYTISVDYDTNNKEIIRCLMVASPENSSLTIYGRSNLGNDLVKLTSAVTNSYVQLKIDPAN
;
A
#
# COMPACT_ATOMS: atom_id res chain seq x y z
N MET A 1 -16.17 -24.66 3.54
CA MET A 1 -16.36 -23.27 3.10
C MET A 1 -15.77 -22.36 4.16
N PHE A 2 -14.96 -21.38 3.78
CA PHE A 2 -14.35 -20.43 4.71
C PHE A 2 -15.41 -19.44 5.22
N ASP A 3 -15.52 -19.30 6.55
CA ASP A 3 -16.53 -18.45 7.19
C ASP A 3 -15.86 -17.26 7.90
N VAL A 4 -15.96 -16.09 7.25
CA VAL A 4 -15.40 -14.82 7.73
C VAL A 4 -16.11 -14.27 8.97
N SER A 5 -17.35 -14.70 9.27
CA SER A 5 -18.11 -14.20 10.43
C SER A 5 -17.50 -14.63 11.77
N ARG A 6 -16.68 -15.68 11.75
CA ARG A 6 -15.90 -16.14 12.92
C ARG A 6 -14.67 -15.26 13.18
N LEU A 7 -14.18 -14.58 12.14
CA LEU A 7 -12.99 -13.73 12.19
C LEU A 7 -13.34 -12.27 12.48
N PHE A 8 -14.44 -11.79 11.92
CA PHE A 8 -14.88 -10.40 12.06
C PHE A 8 -16.18 -10.26 12.84
N GLY A 9 -16.45 -9.06 13.33
CA GLY A 9 -17.74 -8.66 13.91
C GLY A 9 -18.05 -7.20 13.60
N LYS A 10 -19.26 -6.75 13.93
CA LYS A 10 -19.58 -5.32 13.92
C LYS A 10 -18.94 -4.67 15.15
N GLY A 11 -18.05 -3.71 14.93
CA GLY A 11 -17.52 -2.84 15.97
C GLY A 11 -18.40 -1.61 16.17
N ASP A 12 -18.08 -0.83 17.20
CA ASP A 12 -18.79 0.42 17.49
C ASP A 12 -18.64 1.43 16.35
N LYS A 13 -19.60 2.35 16.21
CA LYS A 13 -19.55 3.45 15.22
C LYS A 13 -19.28 2.97 13.77
N ASN A 14 -19.87 1.84 13.38
CA ASN A 14 -19.70 1.21 12.06
C ASN A 14 -18.25 0.81 11.75
N THR A 15 -17.46 0.48 12.76
CA THR A 15 -16.13 -0.11 12.59
C THR A 15 -16.23 -1.63 12.37
N LEU A 16 -15.17 -2.23 11.83
CA LEU A 16 -15.03 -3.68 11.72
C LEU A 16 -14.21 -4.21 12.91
N LEU A 17 -14.81 -5.06 13.74
CA LEU A 17 -14.12 -5.69 14.87
C LEU A 17 -13.31 -6.90 14.38
N MET A 18 -11.99 -6.88 14.61
CA MET A 18 -11.11 -8.03 14.41
C MET A 18 -11.07 -8.87 15.68
N LYS A 19 -11.51 -10.12 15.61
CA LYS A 19 -11.52 -11.04 16.77
C LYS A 19 -10.13 -11.66 16.95
N ASN A 20 -9.77 -12.09 18.16
CA ASN A 20 -8.62 -12.97 18.43
C ASN A 20 -7.25 -12.54 17.88
N GLY A 21 -6.94 -11.23 17.85
CA GLY A 21 -5.62 -10.75 17.43
C GLY A 21 -5.28 -11.07 15.97
N LEU A 22 -6.29 -11.07 15.11
CA LEU A 22 -6.10 -11.30 13.68
C LEU A 22 -5.16 -10.27 13.06
N ASN A 23 -4.39 -10.74 12.09
CA ASN A 23 -3.49 -9.94 11.28
C ASN A 23 -3.93 -10.05 9.82
N PHE A 24 -3.50 -9.09 9.01
CA PHE A 24 -3.62 -9.18 7.56
C PHE A 24 -2.41 -9.89 6.99
N SER A 25 -2.64 -10.91 6.17
CA SER A 25 -1.64 -11.45 5.26
C SER A 25 -1.87 -10.83 3.88
N TYR A 26 -0.77 -10.42 3.24
CA TYR A 26 -0.80 -9.75 1.96
C TYR A 26 -0.21 -10.70 0.90
N SER A 27 -0.90 -10.85 -0.23
CA SER A 27 -0.47 -11.69 -1.34
C SER A 27 -1.01 -11.13 -2.66
N GLY A 28 -0.10 -10.89 -3.61
CA GLY A 28 -0.39 -10.40 -4.96
C GLY A 28 -0.71 -8.90 -5.08
N PRO A 29 -1.01 -8.41 -6.31
CA PRO A 29 -0.36 -8.85 -7.55
C PRO A 29 1.16 -8.57 -7.48
N TYR A 30 1.95 -9.48 -8.04
CA TYR A 30 3.41 -9.31 -8.09
C TYR A 30 3.78 -8.57 -9.37
N THR A 31 4.56 -7.50 -9.24
CA THR A 31 5.22 -6.84 -10.36
C THR A 31 6.71 -6.79 -10.09
N VAL A 32 7.51 -6.91 -11.14
CA VAL A 32 8.94 -6.61 -11.07
C VAL A 32 9.07 -5.09 -10.98
N VAL A 33 9.91 -4.62 -10.06
CA VAL A 33 10.19 -3.18 -9.92
C VAL A 33 11.29 -2.82 -10.91
N GLU A 34 10.94 -1.98 -11.87
CA GLU A 34 11.83 -1.30 -12.81
C GLU A 34 11.70 0.22 -12.58
N GLU A 35 12.46 1.04 -13.30
CA GLU A 35 12.32 2.50 -13.20
C GLU A 35 10.92 2.96 -13.63
N GLU A 36 10.35 3.88 -12.85
CA GLU A 36 9.05 4.54 -13.05
C GLU A 36 7.82 3.62 -13.10
N VAL A 37 7.87 2.45 -12.44
CA VAL A 37 6.71 1.55 -12.39
C VAL A 37 5.55 2.21 -11.64
N VAL A 38 4.37 2.24 -12.27
CA VAL A 38 3.11 2.66 -11.64
C VAL A 38 2.49 1.46 -10.92
N LEU A 39 2.57 1.46 -9.59
CA LEU A 39 2.04 0.39 -8.74
C LEU A 39 0.51 0.41 -8.67
N ASP A 40 -0.08 1.61 -8.62
CA ASP A 40 -1.53 1.81 -8.63
C ASP A 40 -1.88 3.16 -9.25
N GLN A 41 -3.06 3.23 -9.88
CA GLN A 41 -3.58 4.45 -10.49
C GLN A 41 -5.10 4.54 -10.37
N TRP A 42 -5.60 5.67 -9.89
CA TRP A 42 -7.03 5.95 -9.76
C TRP A 42 -7.34 7.41 -10.05
N HIS A 43 -8.60 7.67 -10.43
CA HIS A 43 -9.10 9.03 -10.61
C HIS A 43 -9.56 9.61 -9.26
N VAL A 44 -9.27 10.88 -8.98
CA VAL A 44 -9.57 11.50 -7.66
C VAL A 44 -11.06 11.53 -7.32
N ASN A 45 -11.94 11.48 -8.33
CA ASN A 45 -13.39 11.41 -8.14
C ASN A 45 -13.87 10.05 -7.58
N THR A 46 -13.09 8.99 -7.69
CA THR A 46 -13.46 7.69 -7.10
C THR A 46 -13.28 7.72 -5.58
N PHE A 47 -12.14 8.22 -5.13
CA PHE A 47 -11.81 8.53 -3.74
C PHE A 47 -10.59 9.45 -3.68
N CYS A 48 -10.44 10.20 -2.60
CA CYS A 48 -9.34 11.15 -2.41
C CYS A 48 -8.19 10.64 -1.53
N THR A 49 -8.35 9.46 -0.92
CA THR A 49 -7.35 8.88 0.00
C THR A 49 -7.25 7.37 -0.17
N ALA A 50 -6.04 6.84 -0.03
CA ALA A 50 -5.77 5.42 -0.01
C ALA A 50 -4.66 5.07 1.00
N GLU A 51 -4.72 3.86 1.55
CA GLU A 51 -3.67 3.28 2.40
C GLU A 51 -3.12 2.03 1.72
N TYR A 52 -1.79 1.94 1.65
CA TYR A 52 -1.10 0.83 1.01
C TYR A 52 -0.27 0.05 2.02
N THR A 53 -0.26 -1.26 1.84
CA THR A 53 0.74 -2.15 2.44
C THR A 53 1.44 -2.90 1.32
N ILE A 54 2.73 -2.59 1.13
CA ILE A 54 3.55 -3.05 0.02
C ILE A 54 4.59 -4.01 0.58
N SER A 55 4.64 -5.22 0.06
CA SER A 55 5.68 -6.20 0.39
C SER A 55 6.64 -6.31 -0.79
N VAL A 56 7.93 -6.13 -0.54
CA VAL A 56 9.00 -6.20 -1.53
C VAL A 56 9.89 -7.39 -1.19
N ASP A 57 10.10 -8.25 -2.18
CA ASP A 57 10.90 -9.46 -2.07
C ASP A 57 11.93 -9.47 -3.20
N TYR A 58 13.20 -9.26 -2.86
CA TYR A 58 14.30 -9.29 -3.82
C TYR A 58 15.03 -10.64 -3.78
N ASP A 59 15.42 -11.09 -2.58
CA ASP A 59 16.03 -12.40 -2.36
C ASP A 59 15.77 -12.94 -0.94
N THR A 60 16.52 -13.98 -0.53
CA THR A 60 16.40 -14.60 0.80
C THR A 60 16.68 -13.63 1.95
N ASN A 61 17.63 -12.71 1.79
CA ASN A 61 18.11 -11.81 2.83
C ASN A 61 17.61 -10.37 2.66
N ASN A 62 17.05 -10.03 1.51
CA ASN A 62 16.61 -8.69 1.15
C ASN A 62 15.09 -8.68 0.95
N LYS A 63 14.38 -8.32 2.02
CA LYS A 63 12.92 -8.17 2.04
C LYS A 63 12.53 -6.90 2.78
N GLU A 64 11.43 -6.30 2.38
CA GLU A 64 10.90 -5.07 2.96
C GLU A 64 9.38 -5.08 2.99
N ILE A 65 8.79 -4.49 4.03
CA ILE A 65 7.38 -4.11 4.09
C ILE A 65 7.26 -2.60 4.32
N ILE A 66 6.42 -1.95 3.52
CA ILE A 66 6.16 -0.51 3.57
C ILE A 66 4.67 -0.27 3.77
N ARG A 67 4.33 0.62 4.69
CA ARG A 67 2.98 1.14 4.90
C ARG A 67 2.97 2.64 4.66
N CYS A 68 2.08 3.09 3.78
CA CYS A 68 1.97 4.49 3.44
C CYS A 68 0.52 4.94 3.27
N LEU A 69 0.31 6.22 3.55
CA LEU A 69 -0.93 6.93 3.31
C LEU A 69 -0.74 7.83 2.11
N MET A 70 -1.70 7.80 1.19
CA MET A 70 -1.77 8.74 0.09
C MET A 70 -3.05 9.56 0.19
N VAL A 71 -2.91 10.86 -0.02
CA VAL A 71 -4.02 11.80 -0.23
C VAL A 71 -3.80 12.55 -1.54
N ALA A 72 -4.86 12.83 -2.27
CA ALA A 72 -4.78 13.54 -3.52
C ALA A 72 -5.95 14.51 -3.76
N SER A 73 -5.65 15.55 -4.52
CA SER A 73 -6.58 16.49 -5.15
C SER A 73 -6.38 16.43 -6.68
N PRO A 74 -7.22 17.08 -7.50
CA PRO A 74 -7.11 17.04 -8.96
C PRO A 74 -5.74 17.41 -9.55
N GLU A 75 -4.95 18.21 -8.82
CA GLU A 75 -3.66 18.75 -9.27
C GLU A 75 -2.49 18.43 -8.32
N ASN A 76 -2.73 17.74 -7.20
CA ASN A 76 -1.69 17.50 -6.21
C ASN A 76 -1.86 16.17 -5.48
N SER A 77 -0.76 15.58 -5.02
CA SER A 77 -0.76 14.40 -4.16
C SER A 77 0.24 14.54 -3.04
N SER A 78 -0.02 13.86 -1.93
CA SER A 78 0.91 13.71 -0.83
C SER A 78 0.96 12.25 -0.42
N LEU A 79 2.18 11.72 -0.35
CA LEU A 79 2.49 10.38 0.10
C LEU A 79 3.27 10.46 1.40
N THR A 80 2.78 9.81 2.45
CA THR A 80 3.46 9.70 3.74
C THR A 80 3.73 8.24 4.06
N ILE A 81 5.00 7.87 4.11
CA ILE A 81 5.43 6.57 4.63
C ILE A 81 5.48 6.68 6.15
N TYR A 82 4.66 5.88 6.84
CA TYR A 82 4.56 5.90 8.30
C TYR A 82 5.04 4.60 8.94
N GLY A 83 5.25 3.55 8.14
CA GLY A 83 5.83 2.29 8.59
C GLY A 83 6.73 1.71 7.52
N ARG A 84 7.96 1.37 7.88
CA ARG A 84 8.93 0.68 7.04
C ARG A 84 9.71 -0.30 7.90
N SER A 85 9.83 -1.52 7.43
CA SER A 85 10.62 -2.57 8.08
C SER A 85 11.31 -3.39 7.00
N ASN A 86 12.62 -3.50 7.07
CA ASN A 86 13.43 -4.22 6.09
C ASN A 86 14.54 -5.02 6.78
N LEU A 87 15.20 -5.87 6.01
CA LEU A 87 16.32 -6.70 6.46
C LEU A 87 17.69 -5.99 6.32
N GLY A 88 17.73 -4.66 6.42
CA GLY A 88 18.98 -3.88 6.51
C GLY A 88 19.16 -2.80 5.44
N ASN A 89 18.44 -2.88 4.32
CA ASN A 89 18.49 -1.91 3.23
C ASN A 89 17.08 -1.56 2.76
N ASP A 90 16.88 -0.31 2.37
CA ASP A 90 15.69 0.11 1.61
C ASP A 90 15.83 -0.46 0.20
N LEU A 91 14.84 -1.22 -0.29
CA LEU A 91 14.89 -1.85 -1.60
C LEU A 91 14.23 -0.98 -2.67
N VAL A 92 13.27 -0.16 -2.26
CA VAL A 92 12.48 0.67 -3.17
C VAL A 92 12.24 2.08 -2.63
N LYS A 93 12.04 3.00 -3.55
CA LYS A 93 11.56 4.36 -3.32
C LYS A 93 10.13 4.46 -3.82
N LEU A 94 9.26 5.07 -3.02
CA LEU A 94 7.89 5.36 -3.41
C LEU A 94 7.73 6.85 -3.68
N THR A 95 7.04 7.18 -4.76
CA THR A 95 6.68 8.56 -5.09
C THR A 95 5.22 8.63 -5.52
N SER A 96 4.63 9.84 -5.46
CA SER A 96 3.28 10.09 -5.95
C SER A 96 3.31 11.15 -7.04
N ALA A 97 2.46 10.97 -8.04
CA ALA A 97 2.28 11.92 -9.13
C ALA A 97 0.79 12.09 -9.43
N VAL A 98 0.42 13.26 -9.96
CA VAL A 98 -0.93 13.49 -10.49
C VAL A 98 -0.81 13.98 -11.93
N THR A 99 -1.52 13.31 -12.84
CA THR A 99 -1.59 13.69 -14.26
C THR A 99 -3.05 13.64 -14.70
N ASN A 100 -3.60 14.76 -15.18
CA ASN A 100 -5.00 14.84 -15.64
C ASN A 100 -6.01 14.29 -14.61
N SER A 101 -5.84 14.65 -13.32
CA SER A 101 -6.66 14.14 -12.21
C SER A 101 -6.60 12.61 -11.99
N TYR A 102 -5.63 11.92 -12.59
CA TYR A 102 -5.25 10.57 -12.21
C TYR A 102 -4.07 10.62 -11.25
N VAL A 103 -4.28 10.02 -10.08
CA VAL A 103 -3.27 9.85 -9.04
C VAL A 103 -2.52 8.57 -9.33
N GLN A 104 -1.20 8.62 -9.25
CA GLN A 104 -0.31 7.49 -9.46
C GLN A 104 0.55 7.30 -8.22
N LEU A 105 0.58 6.06 -7.73
CA LEU A 105 1.62 5.59 -6.82
C LEU A 105 2.71 4.94 -7.68
N LYS A 106 3.91 5.51 -7.62
CA LYS A 106 5.08 5.03 -8.35
C LYS A 106 6.07 4.37 -7.42
N ILE A 107 6.75 3.36 -7.94
CA ILE A 107 7.77 2.58 -7.24
C ILE A 107 9.01 2.47 -8.12
N ASP A 108 10.16 2.77 -7.53
CA ASP A 108 11.48 2.74 -8.17
C ASP A 108 12.46 1.92 -7.31
N PRO A 109 13.49 1.29 -7.88
CA PRO A 109 14.58 0.71 -7.10
C PRO A 109 15.28 1.76 -6.24
N ALA A 110 15.64 1.41 -5.01
CA ALA A 110 16.46 2.25 -4.14
C ALA A 110 17.96 1.96 -4.38
N ASN A 111 18.47 2.54 -5.48
CA ASN A 111 19.83 2.40 -6.05
C ASN A 111 20.07 1.15 -6.90
#